data_AF-A0A353Z699-F1
#
_entry.id   AF-A0A353Z699-F1
#
_cell.length_a   1.000
_cell.length_b   1.000
_cell.length_c   1.000
_cell.angle_alpha   90.00
_cell.angle_beta   90.00
_cell.angle_gamma   90.00
#
_symmetry.space_group_name_H-M   'P 1'
#
loop_
_entity.id
_entity.type
_entity.pdbx_description
1 polymer ?
#
loop_
_entity_poly.entity_id
_entity_poly.type
_entity_poly.pdbx_seq_one_letter_code
_entity_poly.pdbx_strand_id
1 'polypeptide(L)'
;MIDPLRSYTRLRGLLLSELSPEGHWVGELSSSALSTATAVMALRQVELHSSRKFPDLISRGLDWLLAHQNPDGGWGDTVRSHSNISTTMLAHATFVACGPPGTGPAAAPIQRAEDYLRAAGGRPALLARYGRDHTFSIPILTHCALAGMVPWREIAPLPFELACLPARLYRFLRLPVVSYALPALIAIGQVRHHHSPPWNPVTRLLRERARSPSLEVLQRIQPASGGYLEATPLTSFVAMSLAAMNQAGHPVVESAIRFLEDSIREDGSWPIDTNLATWGTTLAIHGLGPDLPGERIVALRSWLLGQQWNEVHPYTNADPGGWAWTDLSGGVPDADDTPGALLALVQLARGGPDPDLDAALARGARWLLDLQNRDGGWPTFCRGWGLLPFDRSAPDLTAHALRALGRVISRLAETGTLASHRDLAPRATRARERGLQYLVRVQRHDGAWLPLWFGNQDSPGDENPTYGTARVLLACQDLGVWKSSMCQRGVRWLLQGQNSDGGFGGGSGAASSLEETAWAVESLCSAPPEDTVAPEAVERALSWLAAAVDRDEWQTPSPIGLYFAKLWYFEKLYPLVFGVAALRQGCAWLKQREAVNGSGTS
;
A
#
# COMPACT_ATOMS: atom_id res chain seq x y z
N MET A 1 15.20 -34.47 6.03
CA MET A 1 13.87 -34.29 5.42
C MET A 1 13.37 -32.94 5.89
N ILE A 2 12.97 -32.06 4.97
CA ILE A 2 12.43 -30.74 5.34
C ILE A 2 11.05 -30.97 5.96
N ASP A 3 10.80 -30.42 7.15
CA ASP A 3 9.55 -30.61 7.90
C ASP A 3 8.77 -29.28 7.95
N PRO A 4 7.68 -29.15 7.16
CA PRO A 4 6.86 -27.95 7.17
C PRO A 4 6.28 -27.58 8.53
N LEU A 5 6.04 -28.56 9.42
CA LEU A 5 5.51 -28.30 10.77
C LEU A 5 6.56 -27.63 11.66
N ARG A 6 7.83 -28.03 11.52
CA ARG A 6 8.94 -27.37 12.20
C ARG A 6 9.10 -25.92 11.72
N SER A 7 9.08 -25.70 10.39
CA SER A 7 9.16 -24.35 9.82
C SER A 7 7.97 -23.48 10.23
N TYR A 8 6.76 -24.04 10.28
CA TYR A 8 5.55 -23.37 10.79
C TYR A 8 5.74 -22.92 12.24
N THR A 9 6.19 -23.84 13.11
CA THR A 9 6.40 -23.56 14.53
C THR A 9 7.43 -22.45 14.74
N ARG A 10 8.49 -22.45 13.93
CA ARG A 10 9.52 -21.39 13.94
C ARG A 10 8.93 -20.04 13.55
N LEU A 11 8.30 -19.91 12.39
CA LEU A 11 7.75 -18.63 11.94
C LEU A 11 6.62 -18.13 12.85
N ARG A 12 5.79 -19.03 13.39
CA ARG A 12 4.75 -18.67 14.37
C ARG A 12 5.37 -18.05 15.63
N GLY A 13 6.45 -18.65 16.14
CA GLY A 13 7.17 -18.12 17.30
C GLY A 13 7.76 -16.73 17.03
N LEU A 14 8.38 -16.56 15.85
CA LEU A 14 8.94 -15.28 15.42
C LEU A 14 7.85 -14.21 15.27
N LEU A 15 6.74 -14.53 14.58
CA LEU A 15 5.62 -13.61 14.43
C LEU A 15 5.05 -13.19 15.80
N LEU A 16 4.88 -14.11 16.74
CA LEU A 16 4.42 -13.77 18.10
C LEU A 16 5.42 -12.91 18.87
N SER A 17 6.72 -13.02 18.58
CA SER A 17 7.75 -12.18 19.20
C SER A 17 7.78 -10.74 18.67
N GLU A 18 7.14 -10.49 17.52
CA GLU A 18 6.99 -9.15 16.93
C GLU A 18 5.77 -8.38 17.47
N LEU A 19 5.04 -8.93 18.45
CA LEU A 19 3.99 -8.20 19.15
C LEU A 19 4.58 -7.00 19.91
N SER A 20 4.01 -5.82 19.69
CA SER A 20 4.39 -4.62 20.43
C SER A 20 3.97 -4.70 21.90
N PRO A 21 4.52 -3.83 22.77
CA PRO A 21 4.04 -3.70 24.16
C PRO A 21 2.54 -3.41 24.27
N GLU A 22 1.97 -2.73 23.27
CA GLU A 22 0.54 -2.41 23.13
C GLU A 22 -0.31 -3.59 22.63
N GLY A 23 0.32 -4.74 22.33
CA GLY A 23 -0.37 -6.00 22.08
C GLY A 23 -0.89 -6.19 20.65
N HIS A 24 -0.33 -5.48 19.66
CA HIS A 24 -0.64 -5.63 18.23
C HIS A 24 0.65 -5.61 17.40
N TRP A 25 0.55 -5.76 16.07
CA TRP A 25 1.71 -5.80 15.17
C TRP A 25 1.83 -4.49 14.40
N VAL A 26 2.84 -3.70 14.74
CA VAL A 26 3.10 -2.41 14.07
C VAL A 26 3.80 -2.60 12.72
N GLY A 27 4.73 -3.56 12.67
CA GLY A 27 5.60 -3.81 11.53
C GLY A 27 6.66 -2.74 11.35
N GLU A 28 7.41 -2.85 10.26
CA GLU A 28 8.43 -1.87 9.92
C GLU A 28 8.63 -1.83 8.39
N LEU A 29 8.29 -0.70 7.78
CA LEU A 29 8.52 -0.48 6.35
C LEU A 29 10.01 -0.31 6.05
N SER A 30 10.40 -0.47 4.80
CA SER A 30 11.77 -0.20 4.36
C SER A 30 12.13 1.28 4.42
N SER A 31 13.39 1.58 4.77
CA SER A 31 13.96 2.91 4.57
C SER A 31 13.97 3.25 3.07
N SER A 32 13.70 4.51 2.74
CA SER A 32 13.52 4.95 1.35
C SER A 32 14.43 6.12 0.99
N ALA A 33 15.18 5.97 -0.11
CA ALA A 33 15.97 7.07 -0.66
C ALA A 33 15.08 8.20 -1.18
N LEU A 34 13.90 7.87 -1.73
CA LEU A 34 12.90 8.84 -2.16
C LEU A 34 12.42 9.67 -0.97
N SER A 35 11.96 9.03 0.10
CA SER A 35 11.48 9.73 1.29
C SER A 35 12.56 10.57 1.93
N THR A 36 13.75 9.99 2.12
CA THR A 36 14.90 10.68 2.72
C THR A 36 15.28 11.92 1.91
N ALA A 37 15.35 11.82 0.57
CA ALA A 37 15.63 12.96 -0.28
C ALA A 37 14.58 14.07 -0.17
N THR A 38 13.29 13.72 -0.14
CA THR A 38 12.20 14.69 -0.01
C THR A 38 12.17 15.35 1.37
N ALA A 39 12.39 14.60 2.45
CA ALA A 39 12.45 15.11 3.82
C ALA A 39 13.60 16.10 3.99
N VAL A 40 14.81 15.74 3.54
CA VAL A 40 15.98 16.63 3.56
C VAL A 40 15.75 17.90 2.75
N MET A 41 15.14 17.79 1.55
CA MET A 41 14.78 18.97 0.76
C MET A 41 13.78 19.87 1.49
N ALA A 42 12.76 19.30 2.14
CA ALA A 42 11.78 20.07 2.90
C ALA A 42 12.42 20.83 4.06
N LEU A 43 13.24 20.15 4.87
CA LEU A 43 14.02 20.78 5.94
C LEU A 43 14.90 21.90 5.38
N ARG A 44 15.60 21.65 4.27
CA ARG A 44 16.45 22.65 3.62
C ARG A 44 15.67 23.87 3.14
N GLN A 45 14.52 23.69 2.50
CA GLN A 45 13.69 24.82 2.06
C GLN A 45 13.17 25.64 3.25
N VAL A 46 12.85 25.01 4.38
CA VAL A 46 12.49 25.73 5.61
C VAL A 46 13.69 26.50 6.18
N GLU A 47 14.90 25.95 6.18
CA GLU A 47 16.10 26.69 6.62
C GLU A 47 16.39 27.93 5.77
N LEU A 48 16.10 27.87 4.48
CA LEU A 48 16.31 28.96 3.53
C LEU A 48 15.29 30.10 3.69
N HIS A 49 14.09 29.78 4.16
CA HIS A 49 12.96 30.72 4.23
C HIS A 49 12.48 31.00 5.67
N SER A 50 13.25 30.58 6.68
CA SER A 50 12.96 30.82 8.09
C SER A 50 14.23 30.88 8.95
N SER A 51 14.08 31.20 10.24
CA SER A 51 15.17 31.16 11.22
C SER A 51 15.46 29.76 11.77
N ARG A 52 14.57 28.77 11.56
CA ARG A 52 14.78 27.39 12.03
C ARG A 52 15.93 26.73 11.28
N LYS A 53 16.69 25.88 11.97
CA LYS A 53 17.83 25.13 11.43
C LYS A 53 17.73 23.66 11.81
N PHE A 54 18.16 22.79 10.91
CA PHE A 54 18.07 21.33 11.04
C PHE A 54 19.39 20.65 10.62
N PRO A 55 20.58 21.13 11.05
CA PRO A 55 21.86 20.66 10.51
C PRO A 55 22.06 19.16 10.72
N ASP A 56 21.67 18.64 11.89
CA ASP A 56 21.85 17.22 12.22
C ASP A 56 20.94 16.32 11.38
N LEU A 57 19.67 16.67 11.21
CA LEU A 57 18.72 15.90 10.41
C LEU A 57 19.10 15.92 8.93
N ILE A 58 19.50 17.08 8.40
CA ILE A 58 19.96 17.24 7.02
C ILE A 58 21.24 16.43 6.80
N SER A 59 22.24 16.53 7.70
CA SER A 59 23.50 15.79 7.57
C SER A 59 23.24 14.28 7.58
N ARG A 60 22.49 13.77 8.56
CA ARG A 60 22.19 12.34 8.69
C ARG A 60 21.46 11.79 7.46
N GLY A 61 20.49 12.53 6.92
CA GLY A 61 19.78 12.12 5.71
C GLY A 61 20.69 12.12 4.47
N LEU A 62 21.56 13.12 4.32
CA LEU A 62 22.53 13.17 3.22
C LEU A 62 23.57 12.04 3.33
N ASP A 63 24.09 11.79 4.52
CA ASP A 63 25.05 10.71 4.79
C ASP A 63 24.43 9.35 4.47
N TRP A 64 23.17 9.14 4.87
CA TRP A 64 22.43 7.93 4.53
C TRP A 64 22.25 7.77 3.02
N LEU A 65 21.88 8.84 2.29
CA LEU A 65 21.76 8.79 0.82
C LEU A 65 23.10 8.44 0.16
N LEU A 66 24.22 8.99 0.63
CA LEU A 66 25.56 8.66 0.12
C LEU A 66 25.91 7.19 0.35
N ALA A 67 25.56 6.64 1.52
CA ALA A 67 25.84 5.25 1.87
C ALA A 67 25.01 4.23 1.06
N HIS A 68 23.86 4.65 0.52
CA HIS A 68 22.90 3.77 -0.17
C HIS A 68 22.72 4.10 -1.66
N GLN A 69 23.72 4.74 -2.30
CA GLN A 69 23.76 4.87 -3.75
C GLN A 69 24.10 3.52 -4.39
N ASN A 70 23.34 3.12 -5.40
CA ASN A 70 23.59 1.88 -6.12
C ASN A 70 24.90 1.94 -6.94
N PRO A 71 25.49 0.79 -7.31
CA PRO A 71 26.74 0.74 -8.08
C PRO A 71 26.69 1.47 -9.43
N ASP A 72 25.51 1.62 -10.02
CA ASP A 72 25.27 2.33 -11.29
C ASP A 72 25.17 3.86 -11.14
N GLY A 73 25.29 4.38 -9.91
CA GLY A 73 25.19 5.81 -9.61
C GLY A 73 23.78 6.31 -9.34
N GLY A 74 22.75 5.49 -9.52
CA GLY A 74 21.37 5.88 -9.20
C GLY A 74 20.95 5.50 -7.78
N TRP A 75 19.68 5.76 -7.47
CA TRP A 75 18.99 5.26 -6.29
C TRP A 75 17.68 4.59 -6.68
N GLY A 76 17.37 3.50 -6.00
CA GLY A 76 16.05 2.87 -6.01
C GLY A 76 15.16 3.40 -4.87
N ASP A 77 13.90 2.97 -4.84
CA ASP A 77 12.93 3.44 -3.85
C ASP A 77 13.22 2.92 -2.43
N THR A 78 13.93 1.80 -2.33
CA THR A 78 14.44 1.19 -1.09
C THR A 78 15.92 0.85 -1.23
N VAL A 79 16.55 0.42 -0.13
CA VAL A 79 17.91 -0.13 -0.12
C VAL A 79 18.09 -1.43 -0.92
N ARG A 80 16.99 -2.04 -1.39
CA ARG A 80 16.99 -3.27 -2.22
C ARG A 80 16.48 -3.02 -3.64
N SER A 81 16.13 -1.79 -3.98
CA SER A 81 15.51 -1.49 -5.25
C SER A 81 16.52 -1.13 -6.33
N HIS A 82 16.22 -1.54 -7.56
CA HIS A 82 16.95 -1.07 -8.74
C HIS A 82 16.87 0.44 -8.84
N SER A 83 17.94 1.06 -9.34
CA SER A 83 17.94 2.49 -9.59
C SER A 83 16.83 2.88 -10.55
N ASN A 84 16.14 3.98 -10.26
CA ASN A 84 15.12 4.53 -11.15
C ASN A 84 15.25 6.04 -11.33
N ILE A 85 14.69 6.54 -12.44
CA ILE A 85 14.78 7.95 -12.82
C ILE A 85 14.17 8.88 -11.76
N SER A 86 13.05 8.49 -11.15
CA SER A 86 12.29 9.32 -10.21
C SER A 86 13.09 9.58 -8.93
N THR A 87 13.54 8.51 -8.28
CA THR A 87 14.24 8.58 -7.01
C THR A 87 15.63 9.16 -7.17
N THR A 88 16.32 8.85 -8.27
CA THR A 88 17.62 9.45 -8.59
C THR A 88 17.51 10.96 -8.83
N MET A 89 16.47 11.44 -9.53
CA MET A 89 16.24 12.88 -9.73
C MET A 89 16.01 13.61 -8.40
N LEU A 90 15.23 13.02 -7.49
CA LEU A 90 14.97 13.59 -6.17
C LEU A 90 16.25 13.67 -5.32
N ALA A 91 17.00 12.57 -5.23
CA ALA A 91 18.25 12.51 -4.47
C ALA A 91 19.30 13.50 -5.01
N HIS A 92 19.52 13.52 -6.33
CA HIS A 92 20.47 14.45 -6.96
C HIS A 92 20.10 15.91 -6.70
N ALA A 93 18.83 16.28 -6.89
CA ALA A 93 18.35 17.64 -6.61
C ALA A 93 18.51 18.04 -5.14
N THR A 94 18.33 17.11 -4.21
CA THR A 94 18.54 17.36 -2.78
C THR A 94 19.99 17.70 -2.47
N PHE A 95 20.96 16.97 -3.05
CA PHE A 95 22.37 17.33 -2.91
C PHE A 95 22.67 18.72 -3.47
N VAL A 96 22.16 19.03 -4.67
CA VAL A 96 22.33 20.36 -5.31
C VAL A 96 21.80 21.49 -4.43
N ALA A 97 20.66 21.31 -3.75
CA ALA A 97 20.06 22.33 -2.90
C ALA A 97 20.77 22.53 -1.54
N CYS A 98 21.49 21.52 -1.04
CA CYS A 98 22.12 21.56 0.28
C CYS A 98 23.54 22.16 0.28
N GLY A 99 24.26 22.16 -0.84
CA GLY A 99 25.63 22.70 -0.90
C GLY A 99 26.39 22.22 -2.13
N PRO A 100 27.48 22.89 -2.53
CA PRO A 100 27.87 23.01 -3.92
C PRO A 100 28.27 21.67 -4.58
N PRO A 101 27.90 21.47 -5.86
CA PRO A 101 28.38 20.36 -6.66
C PRO A 101 29.91 20.44 -6.77
N GLY A 102 30.62 19.45 -6.25
CA GLY A 102 32.03 19.23 -6.62
C GLY A 102 33.11 19.54 -5.59
N THR A 103 32.82 19.94 -4.35
CA THR A 103 33.86 20.05 -3.31
C THR A 103 33.47 19.30 -2.04
N GLY A 104 34.10 18.14 -1.81
CA GLY A 104 33.89 17.31 -0.63
C GLY A 104 33.61 15.83 -0.99
N PRO A 105 33.40 14.96 0.01
CA PRO A 105 33.16 13.53 -0.18
C PRO A 105 31.91 13.21 -1.04
N ALA A 106 30.96 14.14 -1.17
CA ALA A 106 29.77 13.99 -2.00
C ALA A 106 30.00 14.23 -3.51
N ALA A 107 31.15 14.79 -3.93
CA ALA A 107 31.39 15.18 -5.32
C ALA A 107 31.29 14.01 -6.32
N ALA A 108 31.96 12.89 -6.02
CA ALA A 108 31.93 11.72 -6.89
C ALA A 108 30.55 11.04 -6.94
N PRO A 109 29.85 10.80 -5.81
CA PRO A 109 28.47 10.32 -5.82
C PRO A 109 27.50 11.19 -6.64
N ILE A 110 27.58 12.52 -6.51
CA ILE A 110 26.76 13.45 -7.30
C ILE A 110 27.05 13.30 -8.79
N GLN A 111 28.32 13.21 -9.19
CA GLN A 111 28.69 13.02 -10.60
C GLN A 111 28.14 11.72 -11.18
N ARG A 112 28.22 10.61 -10.42
CA ARG A 112 27.65 9.32 -10.84
C ARG A 112 26.12 9.40 -11.02
N ALA A 113 25.44 10.16 -10.17
CA ALA A 113 24.01 10.40 -10.30
C ALA A 113 23.68 11.16 -11.59
N GLU A 114 24.46 12.19 -11.94
CA GLU A 114 24.30 12.91 -13.20
C GLU A 114 24.52 12.01 -14.42
N ASP A 115 25.53 11.14 -14.37
CA ASP A 115 25.82 10.20 -15.44
C ASP A 115 24.69 9.17 -15.59
N TYR A 116 24.16 8.65 -14.48
CA TYR A 116 22.95 7.82 -14.49
C TYR A 116 21.77 8.56 -15.11
N LEU A 117 21.47 9.78 -14.67
CA LEU A 117 20.34 10.57 -15.18
C LEU A 117 20.47 10.86 -16.68
N ARG A 118 21.69 11.13 -17.16
CA ARG A 118 21.98 11.32 -18.59
C ARG A 118 21.75 10.03 -19.37
N ALA A 119 22.23 8.90 -18.87
CA ALA A 119 22.05 7.59 -19.50
C ALA A 119 20.59 7.14 -19.51
N ALA A 120 19.86 7.40 -18.43
CA ALA A 120 18.44 7.07 -18.29
C ALA A 120 17.52 7.97 -19.13
N GLY A 121 18.02 9.07 -19.70
CA GLY A 121 17.26 9.97 -20.57
C GLY A 121 16.57 11.14 -19.86
N GLY A 122 16.89 11.40 -18.58
CA GLY A 122 16.47 12.58 -17.84
C GLY A 122 14.96 12.84 -17.82
N ARG A 123 14.58 14.11 -17.98
CA ARG A 123 13.17 14.55 -17.96
C ARG A 123 12.27 13.84 -18.99
N PRO A 124 12.66 13.66 -20.26
CA PRO A 124 11.86 12.86 -21.21
C PRO A 124 11.53 11.46 -20.70
N ALA A 125 12.48 10.78 -20.05
CA ALA A 125 12.26 9.45 -19.49
C ALA A 125 11.32 9.48 -18.27
N LEU A 126 11.43 10.50 -17.41
CA LEU A 126 10.48 10.72 -16.31
C LEU A 126 9.04 10.89 -16.83
N LEU A 127 8.85 11.72 -17.85
CA LEU A 127 7.53 11.95 -18.46
C LEU A 127 7.01 10.70 -19.16
N ALA A 128 7.88 9.93 -19.81
CA ALA A 128 7.49 8.65 -20.42
C ALA A 128 7.09 7.61 -19.37
N ARG A 129 7.73 7.58 -18.20
CA ARG A 129 7.45 6.62 -17.11
C ARG A 129 6.02 6.73 -16.57
N TYR A 130 5.52 7.95 -16.40
CA TYR A 130 4.20 8.25 -15.83
C TYR A 130 3.15 8.64 -16.89
N GLY A 131 3.57 8.91 -18.13
CA GLY A 131 2.69 9.24 -19.23
C GLY A 131 1.91 10.53 -19.00
N ARG A 132 0.58 10.44 -19.10
CA ARG A 132 -0.33 11.60 -18.88
C ARG A 132 -0.69 11.82 -17.42
N ASP A 133 -0.29 10.92 -16.53
CA ASP A 133 -0.53 11.08 -15.10
C ASP A 133 0.50 12.05 -14.51
N HIS A 134 0.01 13.22 -14.12
CA HIS A 134 0.82 14.28 -13.54
C HIS A 134 0.98 14.16 -12.02
N THR A 135 0.37 13.16 -11.39
CA THR A 135 0.39 12.93 -9.93
C THR A 135 1.80 12.81 -9.39
N PHE A 136 2.71 12.16 -10.12
CA PHE A 136 4.09 11.93 -9.66
C PHE A 136 5.13 12.79 -10.38
N SER A 137 4.97 13.00 -11.69
CA SER A 137 5.95 13.77 -12.47
C SER A 137 6.05 15.23 -12.02
N ILE A 138 4.93 15.86 -11.63
CA ILE A 138 4.91 17.28 -11.25
C ILE A 138 5.54 17.55 -9.88
N PRO A 139 5.29 16.75 -8.82
CA PRO A 139 6.06 16.84 -7.58
C PRO A 139 7.57 16.69 -7.78
N ILE A 140 8.01 15.70 -8.57
CA ILE A 140 9.44 15.47 -8.84
C ILE A 140 10.07 16.66 -9.58
N LEU A 141 9.39 17.18 -10.61
CA LEU A 141 9.88 18.36 -11.33
C LEU A 141 9.88 19.63 -10.46
N THR A 142 8.89 19.78 -9.57
CA THR A 142 8.86 20.87 -8.59
C THR A 142 10.05 20.78 -7.63
N HIS A 143 10.36 19.60 -7.12
CA HIS A 143 11.55 19.36 -6.29
C HIS A 143 12.85 19.71 -7.02
N CYS A 144 12.97 19.35 -8.30
CA CYS A 144 14.11 19.74 -9.13
C CYS A 144 14.16 21.26 -9.40
N ALA A 145 13.01 21.93 -9.54
CA ALA A 145 12.96 23.38 -9.72
C ALA A 145 13.34 24.14 -8.43
N LEU A 146 13.00 23.60 -7.27
CA LEU A 146 13.44 24.13 -5.97
C LEU A 146 14.95 24.04 -5.79
N ALA A 147 15.59 23.04 -6.41
CA ALA A 147 17.05 22.94 -6.52
C ALA A 147 17.66 23.80 -7.65
N GLY A 148 16.84 24.52 -8.43
CA GLY A 148 17.30 25.34 -9.56
C GLY A 148 17.64 24.54 -10.83
N MET A 149 17.35 23.24 -10.88
CA MET A 149 17.70 22.37 -12.01
C MET A 149 16.66 22.36 -13.14
N VAL A 150 15.41 22.70 -12.82
CA VAL A 150 14.31 22.74 -13.79
C VAL A 150 13.66 24.13 -13.78
N PRO A 151 13.52 24.80 -14.94
CA PRO A 151 12.80 26.06 -15.01
C PRO A 151 11.31 25.91 -14.65
N TRP A 152 10.78 26.78 -13.79
CA TRP A 152 9.35 26.74 -13.37
C TRP A 152 8.32 26.73 -14.50
N ARG A 153 8.65 27.36 -15.64
CA ARG A 153 7.80 27.38 -16.85
C ARG A 153 7.59 25.99 -17.47
N GLU A 154 8.48 25.06 -17.18
CA GLU A 154 8.43 23.68 -17.67
C GLU A 154 7.55 22.77 -16.81
N ILE A 155 7.09 23.27 -15.66
CA ILE A 155 6.19 22.57 -14.75
C ILE A 155 4.75 22.92 -15.13
N ALA A 156 3.97 21.89 -15.44
CA ALA A 156 2.54 22.04 -15.73
C ALA A 156 1.81 22.63 -14.51
N PRO A 157 0.94 23.63 -14.69
CA PRO A 157 0.18 24.19 -13.59
C PRO A 157 -0.85 23.20 -13.04
N LEU A 158 -0.92 23.07 -11.71
CA LEU A 158 -1.99 22.34 -11.03
C LEU A 158 -3.11 23.29 -10.59
N PRO A 159 -4.39 22.94 -10.79
CA PRO A 159 -5.52 23.84 -10.57
C PRO A 159 -5.93 23.90 -9.08
N PHE A 160 -5.08 24.47 -8.22
CA PHE A 160 -5.33 24.58 -6.77
C PHE A 160 -6.62 25.33 -6.43
N GLU A 161 -7.08 26.23 -7.29
CA GLU A 161 -8.34 26.96 -7.13
C GLU A 161 -9.56 26.04 -7.05
N LEU A 162 -9.48 24.83 -7.63
CA LEU A 162 -10.56 23.86 -7.52
C LEU A 162 -10.78 23.46 -6.07
N ALA A 163 -9.72 23.35 -5.25
CA ALA A 163 -9.78 22.94 -3.85
C ALA A 163 -10.77 23.75 -3.01
N CYS A 164 -11.05 24.99 -3.41
CA CYS A 164 -11.99 25.89 -2.75
C CYS A 164 -13.47 25.54 -3.01
N LEU A 165 -13.75 24.70 -4.00
CA LEU A 165 -15.11 24.29 -4.35
C LEU A 165 -15.66 23.28 -3.33
N PRO A 166 -16.97 23.31 -3.01
CA PRO A 166 -17.57 22.33 -2.12
C PRO A 166 -17.44 20.89 -2.67
N ALA A 167 -17.15 19.92 -1.80
CA ALA A 167 -17.02 18.49 -2.15
C ALA A 167 -18.19 17.96 -3.03
N ARG A 168 -19.43 18.40 -2.73
CA ARG A 168 -20.63 18.02 -3.47
C ARG A 168 -20.60 18.43 -4.94
N LEU A 169 -19.92 19.54 -5.25
CA LEU A 169 -19.81 20.06 -6.61
C LEU A 169 -18.87 19.20 -7.46
N TYR A 170 -17.80 18.65 -6.89
CA TYR A 170 -16.93 17.70 -7.59
C TYR A 170 -17.66 16.44 -8.02
N ARG A 171 -18.47 15.89 -7.11
CA ARG A 171 -19.31 14.70 -7.40
C ARG A 171 -20.34 15.00 -8.49
N PHE A 172 -20.91 16.20 -8.48
CA PHE A 172 -21.88 16.64 -9.49
C PHE A 172 -21.23 16.87 -10.87
N LEU A 173 -20.08 17.55 -10.91
CA LEU A 173 -19.33 17.87 -12.13
C LEU A 173 -18.49 16.70 -12.67
N ARG A 174 -18.46 15.57 -11.96
CA ARG A 174 -17.64 14.38 -12.28
C ARG A 174 -16.15 14.72 -12.47
N LEU A 175 -15.64 15.68 -11.70
CA LEU A 175 -14.25 16.07 -11.79
C LEU A 175 -13.37 14.97 -11.18
N PRO A 176 -12.28 14.55 -11.86
CA PRO A 176 -11.37 13.50 -11.38
C PRO A 176 -10.40 14.06 -10.34
N VAL A 177 -10.92 14.61 -9.25
CA VAL A 177 -10.08 15.04 -8.11
C VAL A 177 -10.17 13.95 -7.05
N VAL A 178 -9.10 13.16 -6.95
CA VAL A 178 -8.98 12.16 -5.89
C VAL A 178 -8.52 12.88 -4.63
N SER A 179 -9.28 12.69 -3.56
CA SER A 179 -9.13 13.45 -2.32
C SER A 179 -7.73 13.37 -1.69
N TYR A 180 -6.97 12.31 -1.97
CA TYR A 180 -5.64 12.08 -1.39
C TYR A 180 -4.53 12.92 -2.07
N ALA A 181 -4.73 13.38 -3.31
CA ALA A 181 -3.75 14.22 -4.01
C ALA A 181 -3.97 15.72 -3.75
N LEU A 182 -5.03 16.05 -3.00
CA LEU A 182 -5.44 17.43 -2.72
C LEU A 182 -4.33 18.27 -2.06
N PRO A 183 -3.54 17.76 -1.08
CA PRO A 183 -2.49 18.56 -0.47
C PRO A 183 -1.39 18.94 -1.45
N ALA A 184 -0.92 17.97 -2.25
CA ALA A 184 0.05 18.19 -3.32
C ALA A 184 -0.51 19.16 -4.37
N LEU A 185 -1.75 18.97 -4.81
CA LEU A 185 -2.42 19.84 -5.78
C LEU A 185 -2.48 21.29 -5.29
N ILE A 186 -2.76 21.52 -4.00
CA ILE A 186 -2.78 22.86 -3.40
C ILE A 186 -1.37 23.42 -3.31
N ALA A 187 -0.47 22.76 -2.58
CA ALA A 187 0.84 23.31 -2.27
C ALA A 187 1.72 23.47 -3.51
N ILE A 188 1.79 22.45 -4.37
CA ILE A 188 2.58 22.49 -5.61
C ILE A 188 1.93 23.43 -6.63
N GLY A 189 0.59 23.44 -6.71
CA GLY A 189 -0.14 24.38 -7.56
C GLY A 189 0.15 25.83 -7.20
N GLN A 190 0.18 26.15 -5.89
CA GLN A 190 0.49 27.50 -5.40
C GLN A 190 1.96 27.88 -5.60
N VAL A 191 2.93 27.03 -5.25
CA VAL A 191 4.36 27.36 -5.43
C VAL A 191 4.70 27.56 -6.92
N ARG A 192 4.13 26.73 -7.81
CA ARG A 192 4.29 26.94 -9.26
C ARG A 192 3.68 28.27 -9.68
N HIS A 193 2.50 28.62 -9.19
CA HIS A 193 1.86 29.90 -9.49
C HIS A 193 2.65 31.11 -8.95
N HIS A 194 3.29 30.97 -7.78
CA HIS A 194 4.16 31.98 -7.19
C HIS A 194 5.36 32.29 -8.08
N HIS A 195 6.08 31.25 -8.54
CA HIS A 195 7.30 31.41 -9.34
C HIS A 195 7.05 31.57 -10.85
N SER A 196 5.89 31.13 -11.35
CA SER A 196 5.50 31.25 -12.75
C SER A 196 4.00 31.56 -12.86
N PRO A 197 3.58 32.80 -12.58
CA PRO A 197 2.18 33.19 -12.73
C PRO A 197 1.74 33.19 -14.20
N PRO A 198 0.46 32.89 -14.50
CA PRO A 198 -0.05 32.95 -15.86
C PRO A 198 -0.05 34.39 -16.40
N TRP A 199 0.17 34.52 -17.71
CA TRP A 199 0.13 35.81 -18.40
C TRP A 199 -1.27 36.43 -18.46
N ASN A 200 -2.31 35.60 -18.45
CA ASN A 200 -3.70 36.07 -18.45
C ASN A 200 -4.03 36.73 -17.09
N PRO A 201 -4.33 38.05 -17.06
CA PRO A 201 -4.56 38.79 -15.82
C PRO A 201 -5.80 38.32 -15.06
N VAL A 202 -6.84 37.84 -15.76
CA VAL A 202 -8.07 37.33 -15.14
C VAL A 202 -7.76 36.03 -14.40
N THR A 203 -7.11 35.08 -15.07
CA THR A 203 -6.69 33.82 -14.45
C THR A 203 -5.75 34.07 -13.28
N ARG A 204 -4.82 35.02 -13.42
CA ARG A 204 -3.91 35.42 -12.34
C ARG A 204 -4.68 35.94 -11.12
N LEU A 205 -5.61 36.86 -11.31
CA LEU A 205 -6.42 37.43 -10.23
C LEU A 205 -7.28 36.36 -9.53
N LEU A 206 -7.92 35.47 -10.30
CA LEU A 206 -8.72 34.38 -9.74
C LEU A 206 -7.88 33.45 -8.86
N ARG A 207 -6.71 33.04 -9.35
CA ARG A 207 -5.79 32.18 -8.60
C ARG A 207 -5.20 32.88 -7.38
N GLU A 208 -4.91 34.18 -7.48
CA GLU A 208 -4.46 34.97 -6.34
C GLU A 208 -5.52 35.00 -5.22
N ARG A 209 -6.80 35.21 -5.58
CA ARG A 209 -7.91 35.17 -4.62
C ARG A 209 -8.15 33.77 -4.03
N ALA A 210 -7.76 32.71 -4.71
CA ALA A 210 -7.91 31.34 -4.24
C ALA A 210 -6.78 30.90 -3.29
N ARG A 211 -5.70 31.67 -3.12
CA ARG A 211 -4.55 31.28 -2.28
C ARG A 211 -4.94 31.03 -0.82
N SER A 212 -5.48 32.04 -0.14
CA SER A 212 -5.83 31.90 1.28
C SER A 212 -6.92 30.84 1.52
N PRO A 213 -8.04 30.82 0.76
CA PRO A 213 -9.05 29.78 0.96
C PRO A 213 -8.52 28.36 0.72
N SER A 214 -7.63 28.15 -0.27
CA SER A 214 -7.03 26.82 -0.47
C SER A 214 -6.00 26.45 0.60
N LEU A 215 -5.29 27.41 1.20
CA LEU A 215 -4.45 27.14 2.39
C LEU A 215 -5.29 26.77 3.62
N GLU A 216 -6.46 27.38 3.81
CA GLU A 216 -7.40 26.99 4.87
C GLU A 216 -7.91 25.55 4.67
N VAL A 217 -8.19 25.16 3.42
CA VAL A 217 -8.51 23.76 3.10
C VAL A 217 -7.35 22.84 3.46
N LEU A 218 -6.13 23.20 3.06
CA LEU A 218 -4.92 22.43 3.33
C LEU A 218 -4.69 22.24 4.84
N GLN A 219 -4.83 23.30 5.63
CA GLN A 219 -4.71 23.23 7.09
C GLN A 219 -5.81 22.37 7.73
N ARG A 220 -7.05 22.51 7.27
CA ARG A 220 -8.19 21.76 7.83
C ARG A 220 -8.08 20.25 7.60
N ILE A 221 -7.51 19.84 6.46
CA ILE A 221 -7.37 18.42 6.11
C ILE A 221 -6.09 17.78 6.64
N GLN A 222 -5.20 18.55 7.29
CA GLN A 222 -3.98 18.02 7.87
C GLN A 222 -4.31 17.21 9.14
N PRO A 223 -3.91 15.94 9.22
CA PRO A 223 -4.10 15.10 10.40
C PRO A 223 -3.38 15.62 11.65
N ALA A 224 -3.77 15.10 12.82
CA ALA A 224 -3.19 15.47 14.11
C ALA A 224 -1.70 15.07 14.21
N SER A 225 -1.32 13.95 13.59
CA SER A 225 0.09 13.53 13.43
C SER A 225 0.95 14.59 12.73
N GLY A 226 0.33 15.45 11.91
CA GLY A 226 0.99 16.51 11.14
C GLY A 226 1.39 16.08 9.73
N GLY A 227 1.41 14.79 9.43
CA GLY A 227 1.68 14.24 8.09
C GLY A 227 0.41 14.00 7.29
N TYR A 228 0.46 14.15 5.96
CA TYR A 228 -0.65 13.77 5.08
C TYR A 228 -0.52 12.30 4.69
N LEU A 229 -1.58 11.51 4.90
CA LEU A 229 -1.59 10.05 4.69
C LEU A 229 -0.49 9.32 5.46
N GLU A 230 0.02 9.89 6.57
CA GLU A 230 1.20 9.36 7.26
C GLU A 230 2.43 9.16 6.35
N ALA A 231 2.44 9.80 5.17
CA ALA A 231 3.44 9.60 4.14
C ALA A 231 4.49 10.71 4.16
N THR A 232 5.75 10.36 4.36
CA THR A 232 6.87 11.30 4.35
C THR A 232 6.98 12.07 3.02
N PRO A 233 6.88 11.45 1.83
CA PRO A 233 7.06 12.19 0.58
C PRO A 233 5.99 13.26 0.35
N LEU A 234 4.72 12.92 0.56
CA LEU A 234 3.61 13.87 0.37
C LEU A 234 3.73 15.05 1.33
N THR A 235 4.00 14.76 2.61
CA THR A 235 4.20 15.77 3.66
C THR A 235 5.37 16.68 3.33
N SER A 236 6.48 16.11 2.86
CA SER A 236 7.66 16.85 2.43
C SER A 236 7.38 17.75 1.23
N PHE A 237 6.68 17.26 0.19
CA PHE A 237 6.32 18.06 -0.98
C PHE A 237 5.46 19.27 -0.59
N VAL A 238 4.54 19.10 0.36
CA VAL A 238 3.73 20.21 0.89
C VAL A 238 4.63 21.20 1.62
N ALA A 239 5.41 20.76 2.61
CA ALA A 239 6.26 21.62 3.41
C ALA A 239 7.26 22.43 2.58
N MET A 240 7.99 21.76 1.67
CA MET A 240 8.98 22.41 0.80
C MET A 240 8.35 23.45 -0.13
N SER A 241 7.15 23.15 -0.66
CA SER A 241 6.43 24.04 -1.58
C SER A 241 5.93 25.29 -0.88
N LEU A 242 5.34 25.14 0.31
CA LEU A 242 4.89 26.28 1.11
C LEU A 242 6.08 27.14 1.56
N ALA A 243 7.15 26.52 2.07
CA ALA A 243 8.36 27.24 2.47
C ALA A 243 8.92 28.11 1.33
N ALA A 244 9.05 27.53 0.14
CA ALA A 244 9.61 28.19 -1.05
C ALA A 244 8.71 29.26 -1.70
N MET A 245 7.49 29.46 -1.20
CA MET A 245 6.64 30.60 -1.55
C MET A 245 6.45 31.56 -0.38
N ASN A 246 7.42 31.60 0.54
CA ASN A 246 7.47 32.45 1.73
C ASN A 246 6.38 32.15 2.77
N GLN A 247 6.00 30.87 2.91
CA GLN A 247 5.03 30.40 3.92
C GLN A 247 5.67 29.43 4.92
N ALA A 248 6.97 29.55 5.19
CA ALA A 248 7.69 28.66 6.11
C ALA A 248 7.17 28.71 7.56
N GLY A 249 6.60 29.85 7.99
CA GLY A 249 5.96 30.01 9.30
C GLY A 249 4.47 29.65 9.33
N HIS A 250 3.93 29.03 8.27
CA HIS A 250 2.53 28.62 8.24
C HIS A 250 2.33 27.39 9.15
N PRO A 251 1.22 27.29 9.92
CA PRO A 251 0.97 26.15 10.83
C PRO A 251 1.05 24.77 10.16
N VAL A 252 0.72 24.71 8.85
CA VAL A 252 0.87 23.49 8.04
C VAL A 252 2.32 23.04 7.94
N VAL A 253 3.25 23.98 7.71
CA VAL A 253 4.68 23.69 7.63
C VAL A 253 5.20 23.29 9.01
N GLU A 254 4.79 23.97 10.07
CA GLU A 254 5.19 23.62 11.44
C GLU A 254 4.80 22.19 11.81
N SER A 255 3.55 21.79 11.53
CA SER A 255 3.06 20.44 11.79
C SER A 255 3.72 19.40 10.89
N ALA A 256 3.98 19.74 9.62
CA ALA A 256 4.69 18.86 8.70
C ALA A 256 6.15 18.64 9.15
N ILE A 257 6.83 19.68 9.65
CA ILE A 257 8.20 19.55 10.17
C ILE A 257 8.23 18.70 11.44
N ARG A 258 7.26 18.88 12.36
CA ARG A 258 7.13 17.99 13.52
C ARG A 258 6.99 16.53 13.09
N PHE A 259 6.12 16.26 12.12
CA PHE A 259 5.98 14.91 11.55
C PHE A 259 7.31 14.36 10.99
N LEU A 260 8.11 15.18 10.30
CA LEU A 260 9.42 14.77 9.80
C LEU A 260 10.44 14.52 10.92
N GLU A 261 10.42 15.34 11.97
CA GLU A 261 11.25 15.17 13.17
C GLU A 261 10.89 13.86 13.90
N ASP A 262 9.61 13.52 13.97
CA ASP A 262 9.10 12.32 14.67
C ASP A 262 9.26 11.03 13.84
N SER A 263 9.31 11.12 12.51
CA SER A 263 9.36 9.96 11.60
C SER A 263 10.77 9.56 11.13
N ILE A 264 11.81 10.32 11.51
CA ILE A 264 13.19 9.97 11.20
C ILE A 264 13.61 8.69 11.93
N ARG A 265 14.35 7.83 11.25
CA ARG A 265 14.94 6.61 11.83
C ARG A 265 16.26 6.87 12.52
N GLU A 266 16.70 5.91 13.32
CA GLU A 266 18.00 5.94 13.99
C GLU A 266 19.18 6.03 12.99
N ASP A 267 19.03 5.43 11.81
CA ASP A 267 20.03 5.46 10.74
C ASP A 267 20.05 6.79 9.95
N GLY A 268 19.12 7.72 10.23
CA GLY A 268 19.02 9.01 9.55
C GLY A 268 18.13 9.01 8.31
N SER A 269 17.49 7.89 7.99
CA SER A 269 16.56 7.78 6.86
C SER A 269 15.11 8.01 7.24
N TRP A 270 14.26 8.13 6.21
CA TRP A 270 12.81 8.12 6.37
C TRP A 270 12.18 6.95 5.60
N PRO A 271 11.11 6.34 6.15
CA PRO A 271 10.29 5.40 5.41
C PRO A 271 9.34 6.12 4.44
N ILE A 272 8.64 5.36 3.61
CA ILE A 272 7.59 5.90 2.75
C ILE A 272 6.34 6.33 3.51
N ASP A 273 6.01 5.57 4.54
CA ASP A 273 4.86 5.74 5.43
C ASP A 273 5.32 5.39 6.85
N THR A 274 4.66 5.94 7.87
CA THR A 274 5.06 5.80 9.27
C THR A 274 4.98 4.34 9.73
N ASN A 275 3.84 3.68 9.55
CA ASN A 275 3.64 2.28 9.92
C ASN A 275 2.47 1.65 9.14
N LEU A 276 2.31 0.33 9.26
CA LEU A 276 1.18 -0.43 8.70
C LEU A 276 0.46 -1.22 9.80
N ALA A 277 0.24 -0.63 10.98
CA ALA A 277 -0.15 -1.37 12.18
C ALA A 277 -1.47 -2.15 12.04
N THR A 278 -2.50 -1.55 11.43
CA THR A 278 -3.78 -2.23 11.20
C THR A 278 -3.65 -3.31 10.14
N TRP A 279 -2.96 -3.02 9.04
CA TRP A 279 -2.68 -4.00 7.98
C TRP A 279 -1.90 -5.22 8.50
N GLY A 280 -0.76 -4.99 9.15
CA GLY A 280 0.10 -6.02 9.73
C GLY A 280 -0.63 -6.86 10.78
N THR A 281 -1.42 -6.22 11.64
CA THR A 281 -2.22 -6.91 12.66
C THR A 281 -3.30 -7.80 12.05
N THR A 282 -4.03 -7.34 11.05
CA THR A 282 -5.08 -8.16 10.42
C THR A 282 -4.50 -9.35 9.65
N LEU A 283 -3.37 -9.16 8.97
CA LEU A 283 -2.61 -10.25 8.33
C LEU A 283 -2.07 -11.26 9.36
N ALA A 284 -1.52 -10.80 10.49
CA ALA A 284 -1.02 -11.67 11.54
C ALA A 284 -2.14 -12.50 12.18
N ILE A 285 -3.32 -11.90 12.43
CA ILE A 285 -4.50 -12.62 12.91
C ILE A 285 -4.89 -13.71 11.90
N HIS A 286 -5.02 -13.37 10.62
CA HIS A 286 -5.35 -14.32 9.56
C HIS A 286 -4.33 -15.47 9.45
N GLY A 287 -3.04 -15.14 9.48
CA GLY A 287 -1.94 -16.11 9.42
C GLY A 287 -1.99 -17.10 10.57
N LEU A 288 -2.10 -16.59 11.81
CA LEU A 288 -2.18 -17.42 13.02
C LEU A 288 -3.49 -18.23 13.09
N GLY A 289 -4.59 -17.71 12.53
CA GLY A 289 -5.84 -18.47 12.43
C GLY A 289 -6.34 -18.95 13.81
N PRO A 290 -6.69 -20.25 13.94
CA PRO A 290 -7.08 -20.83 15.23
C PRO A 290 -5.94 -20.91 16.26
N ASP A 291 -4.68 -20.82 15.83
CA ASP A 291 -3.48 -20.98 16.68
C ASP A 291 -3.04 -19.67 17.37
N LEU A 292 -3.82 -18.59 17.18
CA LEU A 292 -3.69 -17.34 17.93
C LEU A 292 -3.90 -17.61 19.45
N PRO A 293 -3.01 -17.15 20.34
CA PRO A 293 -3.15 -17.34 21.77
C PRO A 293 -4.45 -16.74 22.32
N GLY A 294 -5.21 -17.53 23.09
CA GLY A 294 -6.56 -17.18 23.52
C GLY A 294 -6.62 -15.91 24.38
N GLU A 295 -5.60 -15.70 25.20
CA GLU A 295 -5.45 -14.54 26.07
C GLU A 295 -5.26 -13.21 25.32
N ARG A 296 -4.93 -13.25 24.02
CA ARG A 296 -4.75 -12.04 23.18
C ARG A 296 -6.03 -11.61 22.48
N ILE A 297 -7.03 -12.49 22.38
CA ILE A 297 -8.21 -12.28 21.54
C ILE A 297 -9.00 -11.06 21.96
N VAL A 298 -9.25 -10.91 23.26
CA VAL A 298 -10.04 -9.79 23.78
C VAL A 298 -9.34 -8.46 23.51
N ALA A 299 -8.03 -8.39 23.75
CA ALA A 299 -7.22 -7.19 23.54
C ALA A 299 -7.16 -6.80 22.06
N LEU A 300 -6.82 -7.75 21.17
CA LEU A 300 -6.76 -7.52 19.72
C LEU A 300 -8.12 -7.11 19.14
N ARG A 301 -9.21 -7.74 19.61
CA ARG A 301 -10.57 -7.38 19.20
C ARG A 301 -10.91 -5.97 19.64
N SER A 302 -10.63 -5.61 20.90
CA SER A 302 -10.89 -4.27 21.42
C SER A 302 -10.09 -3.21 20.65
N TRP A 303 -8.82 -3.49 20.38
CA TRP A 303 -7.95 -2.59 19.63
C TRP A 303 -8.47 -2.38 18.21
N LEU A 304 -8.78 -3.47 17.49
CA LEU A 304 -9.25 -3.39 16.11
C LEU A 304 -10.63 -2.73 15.99
N LEU A 305 -11.53 -2.92 16.95
CA LEU A 305 -12.79 -2.16 17.03
C LEU A 305 -12.54 -0.66 17.23
N GLY A 306 -11.52 -0.31 18.02
CA GLY A 306 -11.08 1.07 18.23
C GLY A 306 -10.55 1.77 16.98
N GLN A 307 -10.04 1.01 16.01
CA GLN A 307 -9.55 1.54 14.73
C GLN A 307 -10.65 1.79 13.69
N GLN A 308 -11.91 1.43 13.97
CA GLN A 308 -13.00 1.68 13.04
C GLN A 308 -13.32 3.18 12.98
N TRP A 309 -13.33 3.76 11.80
CA TRP A 309 -13.79 5.13 11.62
C TRP A 309 -15.30 5.23 11.82
N ASN A 310 -15.73 5.93 12.88
CA ASN A 310 -17.15 6.09 13.22
C ASN A 310 -17.72 7.46 12.82
N GLU A 311 -16.89 8.32 12.22
CA GLU A 311 -17.27 9.65 11.73
C GLU A 311 -16.89 9.80 10.25
N VAL A 312 -17.42 10.84 9.60
CA VAL A 312 -17.02 11.17 8.23
C VAL A 312 -15.56 11.61 8.23
N HIS A 313 -14.73 10.95 7.41
CA HIS A 313 -13.29 11.19 7.42
C HIS A 313 -12.96 12.64 7.01
N PRO A 314 -12.22 13.42 7.81
CA PRO A 314 -12.05 14.87 7.60
C PRO A 314 -11.28 15.20 6.30
N TYR A 315 -10.36 14.32 5.91
CA TYR A 315 -9.54 14.50 4.71
C TYR A 315 -10.24 14.08 3.42
N THR A 316 -10.88 12.90 3.40
CA THR A 316 -11.44 12.29 2.18
C THR A 316 -12.95 12.44 2.05
N ASN A 317 -13.63 12.85 3.12
CA ASN A 317 -15.08 12.78 3.26
C ASN A 317 -15.64 11.37 3.05
N ALA A 318 -14.82 10.33 3.30
CA ALA A 318 -15.31 8.95 3.29
C ALA A 318 -16.38 8.78 4.38
N ASP A 319 -17.45 8.05 4.04
CA ASP A 319 -18.49 7.71 5.01
C ASP A 319 -17.90 6.85 6.14
N PRO A 320 -18.48 6.89 7.35
CA PRO A 320 -18.02 6.07 8.47
C PRO A 320 -18.25 4.58 8.22
N GLY A 321 -17.39 3.74 8.81
CA GLY A 321 -17.54 2.29 8.89
C GLY A 321 -16.32 1.50 8.44
N GLY A 322 -15.39 2.13 7.71
CA GLY A 322 -14.16 1.49 7.24
C GLY A 322 -12.99 1.56 8.24
N TRP A 323 -11.91 0.87 7.87
CA TRP A 323 -10.61 0.86 8.55
C TRP A 323 -9.53 1.31 7.57
N ALA A 324 -8.48 1.93 8.11
CA ALA A 324 -7.26 2.31 7.39
C ALA A 324 -6.12 1.34 7.73
N TRP A 325 -5.03 1.38 6.96
CA TRP A 325 -3.82 0.56 7.16
C TRP A 325 -3.05 0.81 8.46
N THR A 326 -3.26 1.96 9.10
CA THR A 326 -2.54 2.43 10.29
C THR A 326 -3.52 2.80 11.41
N ASP A 327 -3.02 2.83 12.65
CA ASP A 327 -3.71 3.33 13.84
C ASP A 327 -3.60 4.86 14.01
N LEU A 328 -2.84 5.52 13.14
CA LEU A 328 -2.57 6.95 13.19
C LEU A 328 -3.65 7.78 12.49
N SER A 329 -3.78 9.04 12.92
CA SER A 329 -4.86 9.95 12.49
C SER A 329 -4.90 10.28 10.99
N GLY A 330 -3.80 10.08 10.27
CA GLY A 330 -3.70 10.30 8.83
C GLY A 330 -4.10 9.10 7.98
N GLY A 331 -4.35 7.94 8.58
CA GLY A 331 -4.85 6.76 7.89
C GLY A 331 -6.23 6.99 7.30
N VAL A 332 -6.43 6.59 6.05
CA VAL A 332 -7.70 6.77 5.33
C VAL A 332 -8.40 5.42 5.16
N PRO A 333 -9.70 5.31 5.47
CA PRO A 333 -10.47 4.09 5.21
C PRO A 333 -10.41 3.62 3.76
N ASP A 334 -10.12 2.34 3.55
CA ASP A 334 -9.95 1.77 2.22
C ASP A 334 -10.47 0.31 2.11
N ALA A 335 -10.62 -0.15 0.88
CA ALA A 335 -11.13 -1.47 0.54
C ALA A 335 -10.06 -2.58 0.48
N ASP A 336 -8.84 -2.32 0.93
CA ASP A 336 -7.83 -3.34 1.18
C ASP A 336 -7.83 -3.73 2.67
N ASP A 337 -7.79 -2.72 3.55
CA ASP A 337 -7.75 -2.88 5.00
C ASP A 337 -9.12 -3.17 5.63
N THR A 338 -10.20 -2.55 5.13
CA THR A 338 -11.55 -2.79 5.68
C THR A 338 -11.95 -4.27 5.58
N PRO A 339 -11.78 -4.97 4.43
CA PRO A 339 -12.03 -6.41 4.37
C PRO A 339 -11.14 -7.22 5.33
N GLY A 340 -9.86 -6.85 5.47
CA GLY A 340 -8.92 -7.49 6.40
C GLY A 340 -9.38 -7.39 7.85
N ALA A 341 -9.79 -6.18 8.27
CA ALA A 341 -10.34 -5.93 9.60
C ALA A 341 -11.62 -6.73 9.86
N LEU A 342 -12.54 -6.77 8.89
CA LEU A 342 -13.78 -7.55 9.00
C LEU A 342 -13.50 -9.06 9.15
N LEU A 343 -12.59 -9.62 8.35
CA LEU A 343 -12.21 -11.02 8.44
C LEU A 343 -11.53 -11.34 9.79
N ALA A 344 -10.62 -10.48 10.23
CA ALA A 344 -9.95 -10.62 11.52
C ALA A 344 -10.94 -10.53 12.70
N LEU A 345 -11.88 -9.59 12.68
CA LEU A 345 -12.92 -9.45 13.70
C LEU A 345 -13.85 -10.67 13.76
N VAL A 346 -14.24 -11.22 12.60
CA VAL A 346 -15.01 -12.49 12.54
C VAL A 346 -14.21 -13.64 13.15
N GLN A 347 -12.90 -13.72 12.89
CA GLN A 347 -12.04 -14.76 13.47
C GLN A 347 -11.86 -14.60 14.99
N LEU A 348 -11.80 -13.37 15.48
CA LEU A 348 -11.70 -13.04 16.90
C LEU A 348 -13.04 -13.19 17.65
N ALA A 349 -14.15 -13.44 16.94
CA ALA A 349 -15.49 -13.61 17.48
C ALA A 349 -15.69 -14.96 18.20
N ARG A 350 -14.76 -15.37 19.07
CA ARG A 350 -14.89 -16.61 19.87
C ARG A 350 -15.97 -16.40 20.94
N GLY A 351 -17.10 -17.11 20.80
CA GLY A 351 -18.22 -17.07 21.76
C GLY A 351 -19.58 -16.81 21.11
N GLY A 352 -20.57 -16.50 21.94
CA GLY A 352 -21.95 -16.23 21.53
C GLY A 352 -22.14 -14.87 20.84
N PRO A 353 -23.39 -14.36 20.77
CA PRO A 353 -23.69 -13.05 20.23
C PRO A 353 -22.93 -11.93 20.95
N ASP A 354 -22.38 -10.99 20.19
CA ASP A 354 -21.68 -9.81 20.69
C ASP A 354 -22.23 -8.60 19.92
N PRO A 355 -23.19 -7.84 20.50
CA PRO A 355 -23.89 -6.78 19.80
C PRO A 355 -22.98 -5.67 19.27
N ASP A 356 -21.93 -5.32 20.01
CA ASP A 356 -21.01 -4.24 19.62
C ASP A 356 -20.14 -4.67 18.44
N LEU A 357 -19.63 -5.90 18.49
CA LEU A 357 -18.91 -6.52 17.38
C LEU A 357 -19.80 -6.65 16.14
N ASP A 358 -20.99 -7.22 16.28
CA ASP A 358 -21.90 -7.45 15.16
C ASP A 358 -22.35 -6.12 14.53
N ALA A 359 -22.57 -5.08 15.33
CA ALA A 359 -22.85 -3.73 14.84
C ALA A 359 -21.66 -3.13 14.06
N ALA A 360 -20.44 -3.31 14.56
CA ALA A 360 -19.22 -2.85 13.86
C ALA A 360 -19.02 -3.57 12.52
N LEU A 361 -19.21 -4.89 12.49
CA LEU A 361 -19.18 -5.71 11.27
C LEU A 361 -20.25 -5.23 10.27
N ALA A 362 -21.47 -4.97 10.75
CA ALA A 362 -22.56 -4.47 9.91
C ALA A 362 -22.27 -3.08 9.32
N ARG A 363 -21.61 -2.18 10.06
CA ARG A 363 -21.17 -0.87 9.54
C ARG A 363 -20.12 -1.03 8.44
N GLY A 364 -19.09 -1.84 8.68
CA GLY A 364 -18.04 -2.09 7.67
C GLY A 364 -18.54 -2.77 6.41
N ALA A 365 -19.44 -3.77 6.56
CA ALA A 365 -20.09 -4.39 5.41
C ALA A 365 -20.91 -3.38 4.59
N ARG A 366 -21.63 -2.47 5.25
CA ARG A 366 -22.39 -1.42 4.56
C ARG A 366 -21.47 -0.45 3.81
N TRP A 367 -20.38 -0.03 4.46
CA TRP A 367 -19.35 0.81 3.85
C TRP A 367 -18.79 0.19 2.56
N LEU A 368 -18.39 -1.08 2.58
CA LEU A 368 -17.94 -1.80 1.38
C LEU A 368 -19.05 -1.86 0.31
N LEU A 369 -20.29 -2.14 0.68
CA LEU A 369 -21.40 -2.20 -0.27
C LEU A 369 -21.68 -0.86 -0.95
N ASP A 370 -21.47 0.25 -0.25
CA ASP A 370 -21.64 1.60 -0.81
C ASP A 370 -20.48 2.01 -1.73
N LEU A 371 -19.29 1.46 -1.50
CA LEU A 371 -18.07 1.72 -2.26
C LEU A 371 -18.03 1.01 -3.63
N GLN A 372 -18.74 -0.12 -3.81
CA GLN A 372 -18.70 -0.92 -5.04
C GLN A 372 -18.96 -0.09 -6.30
N ASN A 373 -18.06 -0.18 -7.27
CA ASN A 373 -18.16 0.54 -8.54
C ASN A 373 -19.26 -0.03 -9.45
N ARG A 374 -19.61 0.73 -10.49
CA ARG A 374 -20.64 0.33 -11.48
C ARG A 374 -20.24 -0.89 -12.31
N ASP A 375 -18.96 -1.10 -12.50
CA ASP A 375 -18.40 -2.27 -13.20
C ASP A 375 -18.50 -3.57 -12.37
N GLY A 376 -18.86 -3.47 -11.08
CA GLY A 376 -19.03 -4.60 -10.17
C GLY A 376 -17.81 -4.89 -9.30
N GLY A 377 -16.67 -4.27 -9.56
CA GLY A 377 -15.48 -4.43 -8.71
C GLY A 377 -15.40 -3.39 -7.59
N TRP A 378 -14.37 -3.50 -6.76
CA TRP A 378 -14.08 -2.58 -5.66
C TRP A 378 -12.81 -1.76 -5.96
N PRO A 379 -12.88 -0.43 -5.83
CA PRO A 379 -11.71 0.44 -5.82
C PRO A 379 -11.09 0.49 -4.43
N THR A 380 -9.95 1.18 -4.26
CA THR A 380 -9.29 1.32 -2.96
C THR A 380 -10.01 2.31 -2.04
N PHE A 381 -10.04 3.60 -2.39
CA PHE A 381 -10.47 4.63 -1.44
C PHE A 381 -11.87 5.17 -1.70
N CYS A 382 -12.24 5.33 -2.97
CA CYS A 382 -13.49 6.01 -3.31
C CYS A 382 -14.16 5.41 -4.53
N ARG A 383 -15.48 5.48 -4.52
CA ARG A 383 -16.31 5.11 -5.65
C ARG A 383 -16.12 6.14 -6.75
N GLY A 384 -15.78 5.69 -7.95
CA GLY A 384 -15.48 6.59 -9.06
C GLY A 384 -15.89 6.06 -10.42
N TRP A 385 -15.17 6.55 -11.42
CA TRP A 385 -15.45 6.31 -12.83
C TRP A 385 -14.44 5.34 -13.47
N GLY A 386 -13.47 4.88 -12.69
CA GLY A 386 -12.44 3.93 -13.10
C GLY A 386 -11.39 4.54 -14.03
N LEU A 387 -11.16 5.84 -13.94
CA LEU A 387 -10.24 6.58 -14.80
C LEU A 387 -8.86 6.76 -14.15
N LEU A 388 -8.78 6.67 -12.82
CA LEU A 388 -7.55 6.83 -12.04
C LEU A 388 -7.24 5.55 -11.27
N PRO A 389 -5.97 5.28 -10.94
CA PRO A 389 -5.59 4.04 -10.25
C PRO A 389 -6.31 3.77 -8.93
N PHE A 390 -6.85 4.79 -8.28
CA PHE A 390 -7.44 4.73 -6.93
C PHE A 390 -8.97 4.61 -6.93
N ASP A 391 -9.61 5.00 -8.03
CA ASP A 391 -11.06 4.93 -8.23
C ASP A 391 -11.43 3.80 -9.20
N ARG A 392 -10.43 3.15 -9.82
CA ARG A 392 -10.59 1.92 -10.59
C ARG A 392 -10.71 0.72 -9.67
N SER A 393 -11.60 -0.17 -10.06
CA SER A 393 -11.73 -1.46 -9.41
C SER A 393 -10.49 -2.32 -9.65
N ALA A 394 -10.12 -3.15 -8.68
CA ALA A 394 -9.03 -4.11 -8.81
C ALA A 394 -9.46 -5.55 -8.46
N PRO A 395 -8.90 -6.59 -9.10
CA PRO A 395 -9.26 -7.99 -8.84
C PRO A 395 -8.99 -8.47 -7.42
N ASP A 396 -7.82 -8.14 -6.87
CA ASP A 396 -7.39 -8.45 -5.51
C ASP A 396 -8.31 -7.82 -4.46
N LEU A 397 -8.59 -6.52 -4.59
CA LEU A 397 -9.51 -5.80 -3.70
C LEU A 397 -10.94 -6.32 -3.81
N THR A 398 -11.38 -6.61 -5.03
CA THR A 398 -12.70 -7.20 -5.27
C THR A 398 -12.82 -8.57 -4.61
N ALA A 399 -11.80 -9.44 -4.78
CA ALA A 399 -11.75 -10.74 -4.12
C ALA A 399 -11.79 -10.60 -2.59
N HIS A 400 -11.00 -9.69 -2.02
CA HIS A 400 -10.94 -9.47 -0.58
C HIS A 400 -12.27 -8.98 -0.01
N ALA A 401 -12.90 -7.98 -0.64
CA ALA A 401 -14.21 -7.47 -0.27
C ALA A 401 -15.30 -8.55 -0.32
N LEU A 402 -15.30 -9.40 -1.35
CA LEU A 402 -16.26 -10.50 -1.47
C LEU A 402 -16.12 -11.53 -0.33
N ARG A 403 -14.89 -11.87 0.06
CA ARG A 403 -14.61 -12.77 1.20
C ARG A 403 -15.17 -12.18 2.49
N ALA A 404 -14.84 -10.92 2.78
CA ALA A 404 -15.29 -10.24 3.99
C ALA A 404 -16.82 -10.16 4.06
N LEU A 405 -17.47 -9.72 2.98
CA LEU A 405 -18.94 -9.66 2.92
C LEU A 405 -19.57 -11.03 3.17
N GLY A 406 -19.06 -12.10 2.55
CA GLY A 406 -19.55 -13.45 2.77
C GLY A 406 -19.47 -13.86 4.24
N ARG A 407 -18.29 -13.71 4.87
CA ARG A 407 -18.05 -14.08 6.26
C ARG A 407 -18.85 -13.25 7.26
N VAL A 408 -19.01 -11.95 7.03
CA VAL A 408 -19.83 -11.07 7.88
C VAL A 408 -21.29 -11.48 7.82
N ILE A 409 -21.85 -11.71 6.62
CA ILE A 409 -23.26 -12.11 6.50
C ILE A 409 -23.51 -13.45 7.20
N SER A 410 -22.61 -14.42 7.05
CA SER A 410 -22.70 -15.70 7.77
C SER A 410 -22.67 -15.50 9.29
N ARG A 411 -21.72 -14.71 9.81
CA ARG A 411 -21.62 -14.42 11.24
C ARG A 411 -22.91 -13.79 11.79
N LEU A 412 -23.43 -12.75 11.14
CA LEU A 412 -24.66 -12.08 11.57
C LEU A 412 -25.89 -13.01 11.51
N ALA A 413 -25.90 -13.97 10.58
CA ALA A 413 -26.95 -14.98 10.52
C ALA A 413 -26.84 -15.98 11.69
N GLU A 414 -25.63 -16.46 11.97
CA GLU A 414 -25.32 -17.40 13.07
C GLU A 414 -25.65 -16.82 14.45
N THR A 415 -25.42 -15.52 14.67
CA THR A 415 -25.76 -14.84 15.93
C THR A 415 -27.21 -14.33 15.99
N GLY A 416 -27.97 -14.44 14.89
CA GLY A 416 -29.34 -13.94 14.78
C GLY A 416 -29.46 -12.42 14.66
N THR A 417 -28.36 -11.67 14.61
CA THR A 417 -28.36 -10.20 14.53
C THR A 417 -28.60 -9.67 13.11
N LEU A 418 -28.53 -10.53 12.09
CA LEU A 418 -28.87 -10.18 10.70
C LEU A 418 -30.30 -9.65 10.56
N ALA A 419 -31.23 -10.06 11.42
CA ALA A 419 -32.60 -9.57 11.44
C ALA A 419 -32.71 -8.05 11.73
N SER A 420 -31.71 -7.48 12.40
CA SER A 420 -31.56 -6.04 12.66
C SER A 420 -30.92 -5.29 11.49
N HIS A 421 -30.38 -6.00 10.50
CA HIS A 421 -29.66 -5.47 9.34
C HIS A 421 -30.19 -6.05 8.02
N ARG A 422 -31.52 -6.02 7.86
CA ARG A 422 -32.24 -6.70 6.77
C ARG A 422 -31.83 -6.25 5.36
N ASP A 423 -31.24 -5.06 5.21
CA ASP A 423 -30.74 -4.57 3.92
C ASP A 423 -29.46 -5.28 3.48
N LEU A 424 -28.65 -5.78 4.41
CA LEU A 424 -27.30 -6.27 4.12
C LEU A 424 -27.31 -7.53 3.25
N ALA A 425 -28.06 -8.56 3.62
CA ALA A 425 -28.03 -9.83 2.88
C ALA A 425 -28.46 -9.67 1.40
N PRO A 426 -29.59 -9.02 1.05
CA PRO A 426 -29.96 -8.79 -0.35
C PRO A 426 -28.94 -7.94 -1.13
N ARG A 427 -28.33 -6.94 -0.47
CA ARG A 427 -27.30 -6.10 -1.09
C ARG A 427 -26.02 -6.89 -1.33
N ALA A 428 -25.57 -7.68 -0.36
CA ALA A 428 -24.40 -8.53 -0.45
C ALA A 428 -24.54 -9.59 -1.55
N THR A 429 -25.71 -10.22 -1.69
CA THR A 429 -25.97 -11.16 -2.80
C THR A 429 -25.79 -10.52 -4.17
N ARG A 430 -26.40 -9.35 -4.39
CA ARG A 430 -26.25 -8.60 -5.66
C ARG A 430 -24.82 -8.13 -5.88
N ALA A 431 -24.17 -7.65 -4.83
CA ALA A 431 -22.78 -7.19 -4.89
C ALA A 431 -21.85 -8.36 -5.23
N ARG A 432 -22.09 -9.55 -4.67
CA ARG A 432 -21.38 -10.79 -4.97
C ARG A 432 -21.47 -11.19 -6.43
N GLU A 433 -22.68 -11.23 -6.99
CA GLU A 433 -22.89 -11.57 -8.40
C GLU A 433 -22.12 -10.63 -9.33
N ARG A 434 -22.21 -9.32 -9.07
CA ARG A 434 -21.51 -8.30 -9.86
C ARG A 434 -19.98 -8.38 -9.69
N GLY A 435 -19.50 -8.68 -8.49
CA GLY A 435 -18.08 -8.87 -8.20
C GLY A 435 -17.50 -10.08 -8.92
N LEU A 436 -18.19 -11.21 -8.90
CA LEU A 436 -17.79 -12.41 -9.66
C LEU A 436 -17.77 -12.13 -11.17
N GLN A 437 -18.79 -11.44 -11.70
CA GLN A 437 -18.81 -11.02 -13.12
C GLN A 437 -17.66 -10.07 -13.47
N TYR A 438 -17.31 -9.15 -12.56
CA TYR A 438 -16.13 -8.31 -12.71
C TYR A 438 -14.86 -9.17 -12.81
N LEU A 439 -14.65 -10.12 -11.88
CA LEU A 439 -13.47 -10.99 -11.87
C LEU A 439 -13.34 -11.82 -13.14
N VAL A 440 -14.45 -12.37 -13.67
CA VAL A 440 -14.46 -13.07 -14.97
C VAL A 440 -14.00 -12.14 -16.10
N ARG A 441 -14.52 -10.92 -16.14
CA ARG A 441 -14.26 -9.97 -17.24
C ARG A 441 -12.82 -9.45 -17.25
N VAL A 442 -12.20 -9.28 -16.08
CA VAL A 442 -10.85 -8.73 -15.96
C VAL A 442 -9.76 -9.79 -15.88
N GLN A 443 -10.12 -11.08 -15.82
CA GLN A 443 -9.16 -12.17 -15.91
C GLN A 443 -8.43 -12.09 -17.25
N ARG A 444 -7.09 -12.13 -17.22
CA ARG A 444 -6.27 -12.16 -18.43
C ARG A 444 -6.54 -13.41 -19.26
N HIS A 445 -6.17 -13.38 -20.53
CA HIS A 445 -6.33 -14.52 -21.45
C HIS A 445 -5.54 -15.76 -21.00
N ASP A 446 -4.39 -15.57 -20.34
CA ASP A 446 -3.55 -16.60 -19.75
C ASP A 446 -4.14 -17.21 -18.46
N GLY A 447 -5.16 -16.58 -17.85
CA GLY A 447 -5.83 -17.04 -16.64
C GLY A 447 -5.45 -16.27 -15.37
N ALA A 448 -4.47 -15.36 -15.44
CA ALA A 448 -4.04 -14.58 -14.28
C ALA A 448 -4.94 -13.40 -13.96
N TRP A 449 -4.79 -12.88 -12.74
CA TRP A 449 -5.29 -11.57 -12.34
C TRP A 449 -4.15 -10.68 -11.88
N LEU A 450 -4.20 -9.40 -12.26
CA LEU A 450 -3.23 -8.40 -11.84
C LEU A 450 -3.75 -7.63 -10.63
N PRO A 451 -2.96 -7.53 -9.55
CA PRO A 451 -3.31 -6.71 -8.40
C PRO A 451 -3.01 -5.23 -8.64
N LEU A 452 -3.48 -4.39 -7.72
CA LEU A 452 -3.27 -2.94 -7.78
C LEU A 452 -2.07 -2.47 -6.96
N TRP A 453 -1.93 -2.96 -5.73
CA TRP A 453 -0.99 -2.44 -4.73
C TRP A 453 0.28 -3.27 -4.59
N PHE A 454 0.29 -4.51 -5.07
CA PHE A 454 1.43 -5.42 -4.99
C PHE A 454 2.06 -5.64 -6.36
N GLY A 455 3.26 -5.11 -6.58
CA GLY A 455 4.04 -5.35 -7.79
C GLY A 455 5.21 -6.30 -7.54
N ASN A 456 6.04 -6.49 -8.56
CA ASN A 456 7.33 -7.14 -8.39
C ASN A 456 8.34 -6.49 -9.34
N GLN A 457 9.37 -5.85 -8.77
CA GLN A 457 10.36 -5.06 -9.54
C GLN A 457 11.26 -5.91 -10.45
N ASP A 458 11.30 -7.22 -10.24
CA ASP A 458 12.08 -8.18 -11.04
C ASP A 458 11.21 -8.83 -12.13
N SER A 459 9.91 -8.57 -12.14
CA SER A 459 8.97 -9.10 -13.11
C SER A 459 8.79 -8.14 -14.29
N PRO A 460 8.68 -8.65 -15.54
CA PRO A 460 8.43 -7.81 -16.70
C PRO A 460 7.19 -6.92 -16.51
N GLY A 461 7.35 -5.62 -16.72
CA GLY A 461 6.26 -4.66 -16.57
C GLY A 461 5.91 -4.32 -15.13
N ASP A 462 6.74 -4.69 -14.15
CA ASP A 462 6.56 -4.40 -12.72
C ASP A 462 5.33 -5.14 -12.11
N GLU A 463 4.77 -6.12 -12.81
CA GLU A 463 3.51 -6.81 -12.45
C GLU A 463 3.72 -7.97 -11.45
N ASN A 464 2.71 -8.26 -10.63
CA ASN A 464 2.69 -9.43 -9.74
C ASN A 464 1.40 -10.29 -9.90
N PRO A 465 1.21 -10.94 -11.06
CA PRO A 465 0.08 -11.83 -11.27
C PRO A 465 0.00 -13.00 -10.27
N THR A 466 1.11 -13.39 -9.62
CA THR A 466 1.09 -14.41 -8.55
C THR A 466 0.26 -13.97 -7.37
N TYR A 467 0.50 -12.77 -6.82
CA TYR A 467 -0.32 -12.22 -5.74
C TYR A 467 -1.80 -12.10 -6.15
N GLY A 468 -2.07 -11.43 -7.28
CA GLY A 468 -3.44 -11.17 -7.72
C GLY A 468 -4.23 -12.46 -7.94
N THR A 469 -3.61 -13.45 -8.56
CA THR A 469 -4.24 -14.77 -8.78
C THR A 469 -4.46 -15.50 -7.46
N ALA A 470 -3.48 -15.53 -6.56
CA ALA A 470 -3.62 -16.19 -5.25
C ALA A 470 -4.77 -15.59 -4.42
N ARG A 471 -4.91 -14.25 -4.39
CA ARG A 471 -6.02 -13.58 -3.67
C ARG A 471 -7.39 -13.95 -4.25
N VAL A 472 -7.52 -14.01 -5.57
CA VAL A 472 -8.76 -14.41 -6.24
C VAL A 472 -9.09 -15.89 -5.97
N LEU A 473 -8.10 -16.78 -5.96
CA LEU A 473 -8.31 -18.20 -5.67
C LEU A 473 -8.80 -18.44 -4.23
N LEU A 474 -8.24 -17.73 -3.25
CA LEU A 474 -8.75 -17.78 -1.87
C LEU A 474 -10.20 -17.31 -1.77
N ALA A 475 -10.58 -16.28 -2.54
CA ALA A 475 -11.97 -15.86 -2.62
C ALA A 475 -12.85 -16.90 -3.30
N CYS A 476 -12.37 -17.58 -4.34
CA CYS A 476 -13.13 -18.65 -5.00
C CYS A 476 -13.44 -19.79 -4.02
N GLN A 477 -12.51 -20.12 -3.14
CA GLN A 477 -12.72 -21.12 -2.09
C GLN A 477 -13.76 -20.65 -1.07
N ASP A 478 -13.58 -19.47 -0.46
CA ASP A 478 -14.51 -18.95 0.56
C ASP A 478 -15.94 -18.73 0.02
N LEU A 479 -16.08 -18.45 -1.27
CA LEU A 479 -17.36 -18.24 -1.93
C LEU A 479 -18.00 -19.53 -2.49
N GLY A 480 -17.32 -20.67 -2.40
CA GLY A 480 -17.81 -21.96 -2.91
C GLY A 480 -17.89 -22.04 -4.45
N VAL A 481 -17.03 -21.31 -5.16
CA VAL A 481 -17.00 -21.25 -6.64
C VAL A 481 -15.70 -21.84 -7.23
N TRP A 482 -15.01 -22.69 -6.46
CA TRP A 482 -13.76 -23.35 -6.86
C TRP A 482 -13.84 -24.07 -8.21
N LYS A 483 -14.96 -24.75 -8.49
CA LYS A 483 -15.21 -25.50 -9.74
C LYS A 483 -15.52 -24.61 -10.95
N SER A 484 -15.61 -23.29 -10.77
CA SER A 484 -15.87 -22.37 -11.88
C SER A 484 -14.71 -22.34 -12.89
N SER A 485 -15.03 -22.08 -14.15
CA SER A 485 -14.02 -22.00 -15.22
C SER A 485 -12.95 -20.94 -14.95
N MET A 486 -13.32 -19.79 -14.38
CA MET A 486 -12.36 -18.73 -14.04
C MET A 486 -11.35 -19.21 -13.00
N CYS A 487 -11.81 -19.89 -11.95
CA CYS A 487 -10.96 -20.38 -10.86
C CYS A 487 -10.00 -21.44 -11.38
N GLN A 488 -10.51 -22.41 -12.15
CA GLN A 488 -9.69 -23.49 -12.72
C GLN A 488 -8.63 -22.98 -13.71
N ARG A 489 -8.91 -21.90 -14.45
CA ARG A 489 -7.90 -21.21 -15.28
C ARG A 489 -6.82 -20.55 -14.42
N GLY A 490 -7.19 -19.92 -13.31
CA GLY A 490 -6.25 -19.34 -12.36
C GLY A 490 -5.35 -20.38 -11.70
N VAL A 491 -5.93 -21.50 -11.24
CA VAL A 491 -5.18 -22.64 -10.68
C VAL A 491 -4.17 -23.15 -11.70
N ARG A 492 -4.60 -23.38 -12.95
CA ARG A 492 -3.71 -23.85 -14.02
C ARG A 492 -2.59 -22.86 -14.30
N TRP A 493 -2.90 -21.57 -14.40
CA TRP A 493 -1.90 -20.53 -14.62
C TRP A 493 -0.85 -20.53 -13.50
N LEU A 494 -1.29 -20.58 -12.25
CA LEU A 494 -0.39 -20.59 -11.10
C LEU A 494 0.51 -21.82 -11.12
N LEU A 495 -0.04 -23.02 -11.29
CA LEU A 495 0.74 -24.26 -11.40
C LEU A 495 1.77 -24.24 -12.55
N GLN A 496 1.42 -23.66 -13.69
CA GLN A 496 2.33 -23.50 -14.83
C GLN A 496 3.43 -22.48 -14.58
N GLY A 497 3.20 -21.53 -13.67
CA GLY A 497 4.17 -20.50 -13.26
C GLY A 497 5.18 -20.97 -12.22
N GLN A 498 5.10 -22.22 -11.73
CA GLN A 498 6.04 -22.73 -10.74
C GLN A 498 7.46 -22.84 -11.32
N ASN A 499 8.44 -22.33 -10.60
CA ASN A 499 9.84 -22.41 -11.00
C ASN A 499 10.40 -23.84 -10.85
N SER A 500 11.55 -24.08 -11.50
CA SER A 500 12.23 -25.39 -11.46
C SER A 500 12.72 -25.78 -10.06
N ASP A 501 13.01 -24.80 -9.20
CA ASP A 501 13.38 -25.01 -7.79
C ASP A 501 12.16 -25.37 -6.91
N GLY A 502 10.95 -25.16 -7.40
CA GLY A 502 9.69 -25.44 -6.70
C GLY A 502 9.00 -24.20 -6.12
N GLY A 503 9.65 -23.04 -6.08
CA GLY A 503 9.05 -21.81 -5.58
C GLY A 503 8.26 -21.06 -6.65
N PHE A 504 7.81 -19.86 -6.28
CA PHE A 504 7.12 -18.90 -7.15
C PHE A 504 7.72 -17.50 -7.00
N GLY A 505 7.78 -16.76 -8.12
CA GLY A 505 8.07 -15.33 -8.15
C GLY A 505 6.85 -14.52 -8.60
N GLY A 506 7.02 -13.22 -8.88
CA GLY A 506 5.93 -12.32 -9.28
C GLY A 506 5.15 -12.76 -10.52
N GLY A 507 5.78 -13.54 -11.40
CA GLY A 507 5.19 -14.21 -12.55
C GLY A 507 6.16 -15.21 -13.17
N SER A 508 5.82 -15.73 -14.35
CA SER A 508 6.70 -16.69 -15.06
C SER A 508 8.08 -16.07 -15.35
N GLY A 509 9.14 -16.75 -14.90
CA GLY A 509 10.53 -16.33 -15.11
C GLY A 509 11.09 -15.38 -14.03
N ALA A 510 10.26 -14.88 -13.11
CA ALA A 510 10.73 -14.15 -11.94
C ALA A 510 11.35 -15.13 -10.91
N ALA A 511 12.38 -14.68 -10.20
CA ALA A 511 13.03 -15.48 -9.16
C ALA A 511 12.04 -15.81 -8.03
N SER A 512 12.22 -16.98 -7.41
CA SER A 512 11.38 -17.39 -6.29
C SER A 512 11.69 -16.59 -5.03
N SER A 513 10.62 -16.20 -4.33
CA SER A 513 10.65 -15.46 -3.07
C SER A 513 9.75 -16.14 -2.04
N LEU A 514 9.98 -15.81 -0.76
CA LEU A 514 9.20 -16.37 0.34
C LEU A 514 7.72 -15.92 0.23
N GLU A 515 7.48 -14.65 -0.06
CA GLU A 515 6.15 -14.04 -0.12
C GLU A 515 5.31 -14.62 -1.25
N GLU A 516 5.79 -14.59 -2.50
CA GLU A 516 5.07 -15.15 -3.65
C GLU A 516 4.87 -16.66 -3.52
N THR A 517 5.87 -17.40 -3.02
CA THR A 517 5.69 -18.83 -2.76
C THR A 517 4.67 -19.08 -1.67
N ALA A 518 4.65 -18.27 -0.60
CA ALA A 518 3.67 -18.38 0.46
C ALA A 518 2.25 -18.14 -0.06
N TRP A 519 2.00 -17.10 -0.86
CA TRP A 519 0.67 -16.87 -1.43
C TRP A 519 0.21 -17.99 -2.35
N ALA A 520 1.12 -18.52 -3.16
CA ALA A 520 0.82 -19.64 -4.04
C ALA A 520 0.48 -20.91 -3.24
N VAL A 521 1.28 -21.24 -2.21
CA VAL A 521 1.02 -22.37 -1.31
C VAL A 521 -0.30 -22.19 -0.57
N GLU A 522 -0.53 -21.02 0.03
CA GLU A 522 -1.75 -20.75 0.78
C GLU A 522 -3.00 -20.94 -0.10
N SER A 523 -2.99 -20.39 -1.31
CA SER A 523 -4.13 -20.48 -2.23
C SER A 523 -4.33 -21.89 -2.81
N LEU A 524 -3.27 -22.58 -3.22
CA LEU A 524 -3.37 -23.95 -3.76
C LEU A 524 -3.77 -24.96 -2.68
N CYS A 525 -3.25 -24.83 -1.46
CA CYS A 525 -3.63 -25.68 -0.32
C CYS A 525 -5.02 -25.35 0.24
N SER A 526 -5.68 -24.28 -0.23
CA SER A 526 -7.07 -23.99 0.14
C SER A 526 -8.09 -24.82 -0.64
N ALA A 527 -7.66 -25.51 -1.71
CA ALA A 527 -8.50 -26.39 -2.51
C ALA A 527 -9.15 -27.49 -1.66
N PRO A 528 -10.42 -27.87 -1.93
CA PRO A 528 -10.98 -29.10 -1.41
C PRO A 528 -10.08 -30.30 -1.78
N PRO A 529 -9.90 -31.31 -0.91
CA PRO A 529 -9.04 -32.46 -1.19
C PRO A 529 -9.37 -33.14 -2.53
N GLU A 530 -10.66 -33.28 -2.85
CA GLU A 530 -11.15 -33.88 -4.10
C GLU A 530 -10.90 -33.04 -5.36
N ASP A 531 -10.69 -31.74 -5.19
CA ASP A 531 -10.48 -30.77 -6.27
C ASP A 531 -9.00 -30.32 -6.36
N THR A 532 -8.12 -30.95 -5.57
CA THR A 532 -6.68 -30.69 -5.58
C THR A 532 -6.08 -31.22 -6.89
N VAL A 533 -5.50 -30.31 -7.68
CA VAL A 533 -4.83 -30.64 -8.95
C VAL A 533 -3.32 -30.54 -8.77
N ALA A 534 -2.57 -31.49 -9.35
CA ALA A 534 -1.10 -31.55 -9.31
C ALA A 534 -0.53 -31.47 -7.87
N PRO A 535 -0.91 -32.39 -6.97
CA PRO A 535 -0.44 -32.38 -5.59
C PRO A 535 1.08 -32.35 -5.43
N GLU A 536 1.83 -32.96 -6.35
CA GLU A 536 3.29 -32.96 -6.34
C GLU A 536 3.87 -31.54 -6.51
N ALA A 537 3.20 -30.67 -7.27
CA ALA A 537 3.60 -29.27 -7.42
C ALA A 537 3.41 -28.51 -6.10
N VAL A 538 2.29 -28.76 -5.40
CA VAL A 538 2.01 -28.17 -4.08
C VAL A 538 3.04 -28.64 -3.04
N GLU A 539 3.38 -29.93 -3.02
CA GLU A 539 4.42 -30.48 -2.13
C GLU A 539 5.80 -29.86 -2.41
N ARG A 540 6.17 -29.66 -3.67
CA ARG A 540 7.42 -28.97 -4.05
C ARG A 540 7.45 -27.53 -3.54
N ALA A 541 6.35 -26.79 -3.69
CA ALA A 541 6.25 -25.42 -3.21
C ALA A 541 6.31 -25.33 -1.69
N LEU A 542 5.63 -26.24 -1.00
CA LEU A 542 5.67 -26.32 0.46
C LEU A 542 7.08 -26.69 0.97
N SER A 543 7.76 -27.61 0.28
CA SER A 543 9.14 -27.99 0.60
C SER A 543 10.12 -26.84 0.35
N TRP A 544 9.95 -26.09 -0.74
CA TRP A 544 10.74 -24.89 -1.03
C TRP A 544 10.55 -23.85 0.08
N LEU A 545 9.30 -23.58 0.46
CA LEU A 545 8.96 -22.58 1.49
C LEU A 545 9.56 -22.95 2.86
N ALA A 546 9.43 -24.21 3.26
CA ALA A 546 10.02 -24.70 4.50
C ALA A 546 11.56 -24.62 4.47
N ALA A 547 12.18 -24.90 3.32
CA ALA A 547 13.62 -24.74 3.15
C ALA A 547 14.07 -23.26 3.18
N ALA A 548 13.29 -22.34 2.62
CA ALA A 548 13.54 -20.89 2.70
C ALA A 548 13.51 -20.40 4.15
N VAL A 549 12.56 -20.89 4.95
CA VAL A 549 12.51 -20.62 6.40
C VAL A 549 13.73 -21.19 7.12
N ASP A 550 14.18 -22.39 6.78
CA ASP A 550 15.37 -23.00 7.37
C ASP A 550 16.65 -22.21 7.03
N ARG A 551 16.70 -21.57 5.86
CA ARG A 551 17.79 -20.67 5.40
C ARG A 551 17.67 -19.23 5.91
N ASP A 552 16.70 -18.94 6.78
CA ASP A 552 16.47 -17.60 7.33
C ASP A 552 16.12 -16.51 6.30
N GLU A 553 15.57 -16.90 5.14
CA GLU A 553 15.18 -15.93 4.09
C GLU A 553 14.05 -14.98 4.53
N TRP A 554 13.34 -15.30 5.61
CA TRP A 554 12.37 -14.40 6.23
C TRP A 554 12.99 -13.10 6.79
N GLN A 555 14.31 -13.06 6.99
CA GLN A 555 15.03 -11.84 7.40
C GLN A 555 15.28 -10.88 6.24
N THR A 556 14.99 -11.30 5.01
CA THR A 556 15.20 -10.50 3.79
C THR A 556 13.89 -10.34 3.03
N PRO A 557 12.98 -9.46 3.49
CA PRO A 557 11.72 -9.20 2.83
C PRO A 557 11.90 -8.74 1.37
N SER A 558 11.00 -9.20 0.50
CA SER A 558 10.98 -8.86 -0.91
C SER A 558 10.38 -7.47 -1.15
N PRO A 559 10.89 -6.69 -2.13
CA PRO A 559 10.32 -5.40 -2.50
C PRO A 559 9.09 -5.57 -3.40
N ILE A 560 7.93 -5.75 -2.78
CA ILE A 560 6.65 -6.10 -3.42
C ILE A 560 5.59 -4.98 -3.39
N GLY A 561 5.98 -3.76 -3.02
CA GLY A 561 5.08 -2.62 -2.78
C GLY A 561 4.34 -2.02 -3.99
N LEU A 562 4.01 -0.73 -3.85
CA LEU A 562 3.04 0.06 -4.63
C LEU A 562 3.22 0.06 -6.17
N TYR A 563 2.64 -0.94 -6.84
CA TYR A 563 2.76 -1.14 -8.28
C TYR A 563 2.28 0.04 -9.14
N PHE A 564 1.07 0.56 -8.95
CA PHE A 564 0.53 1.55 -9.90
C PHE A 564 1.29 2.89 -9.90
N ALA A 565 1.98 3.21 -8.79
CA ALA A 565 2.87 4.37 -8.70
C ALA A 565 4.31 4.04 -9.12
N LYS A 566 4.57 2.75 -9.42
CA LYS A 566 5.89 2.15 -9.66
C LYS A 566 6.89 2.54 -8.58
N LEU A 567 6.48 2.30 -7.34
CA LEU A 567 7.12 2.74 -6.12
C LEU A 567 7.25 1.55 -5.17
N TRP A 568 8.48 1.15 -4.89
CA TRP A 568 8.74 -0.07 -4.14
C TRP A 568 8.93 0.19 -2.65
N TYR A 569 8.39 -0.73 -1.84
CA TYR A 569 8.74 -0.88 -0.43
C TYR A 569 8.78 -2.36 -0.10
N PHE A 570 9.47 -2.70 0.98
CA PHE A 570 9.33 -3.99 1.64
C PHE A 570 8.92 -3.77 3.10
N GLU A 571 8.32 -4.76 3.72
CA GLU A 571 7.83 -4.67 5.09
C GLU A 571 8.31 -5.89 5.88
N LYS A 572 8.79 -5.66 7.10
CA LYS A 572 9.45 -6.65 7.95
C LYS A 572 8.58 -7.88 8.26
N LEU A 573 7.30 -7.70 8.52
CA LEU A 573 6.35 -8.76 8.87
C LEU A 573 5.87 -9.57 7.66
N TYR A 574 5.89 -9.06 6.43
CA TYR A 574 5.39 -9.75 5.24
C TYR A 574 5.84 -11.21 5.12
N PRO A 575 7.15 -11.53 5.17
CA PRO A 575 7.57 -12.93 5.09
C PRO A 575 7.05 -13.77 6.27
N LEU A 576 6.89 -13.18 7.45
CA LEU A 576 6.35 -13.87 8.62
C LEU A 576 4.85 -14.15 8.48
N VAL A 577 4.04 -13.11 8.20
CA VAL A 577 2.57 -13.26 8.15
C VAL A 577 2.13 -14.14 7.00
N PHE A 578 2.75 -14.01 5.82
CA PHE A 578 2.44 -14.86 4.67
C PHE A 578 2.99 -16.27 4.86
N GLY A 579 4.23 -16.41 5.34
CA GLY A 579 4.85 -17.71 5.62
C GLY A 579 4.07 -18.51 6.65
N VAL A 580 3.62 -17.89 7.76
CA VAL A 580 2.78 -18.53 8.78
C VAL A 580 1.45 -18.99 8.18
N ALA A 581 0.76 -18.13 7.42
CA ALA A 581 -0.51 -18.48 6.78
C ALA A 581 -0.37 -19.70 5.85
N ALA A 582 0.65 -19.66 4.98
CA ALA A 582 0.93 -20.69 3.99
C ALA A 582 1.34 -22.02 4.62
N LEU A 583 2.26 -22.01 5.58
CA LEU A 583 2.72 -23.23 6.25
C LEU A 583 1.63 -23.84 7.13
N ARG A 584 0.80 -23.03 7.80
CA ARG A 584 -0.37 -23.53 8.54
C ARG A 584 -1.32 -24.27 7.61
N GLN A 585 -1.66 -23.64 6.48
CA GLN A 585 -2.56 -24.23 5.49
C GLN A 585 -1.95 -25.47 4.84
N GLY A 586 -0.66 -25.44 4.49
CA GLY A 586 0.07 -26.57 3.92
C GLY A 586 0.14 -27.77 4.87
N CYS A 587 0.40 -27.55 6.17
CA CYS A 587 0.38 -28.61 7.17
C CYS A 587 -1.02 -29.24 7.32
N ALA A 588 -2.08 -28.44 7.27
CA ALA A 588 -3.45 -28.94 7.32
C ALA A 588 -3.78 -29.77 6.06
N TRP A 589 -3.37 -29.29 4.90
CA TRP A 589 -3.56 -29.98 3.61
C TRP A 589 -2.82 -31.33 3.56
N LEU A 590 -1.58 -31.41 4.03
CA LEU A 590 -0.83 -32.68 4.12
C LEU A 590 -1.58 -33.71 4.98
N LYS A 591 -2.05 -33.31 6.16
CA LYS A 591 -2.83 -34.18 7.06
C LYS A 591 -4.12 -34.69 6.42
N GLN A 592 -4.83 -33.82 5.71
CA GLN A 592 -6.06 -34.20 5.00
C GLN A 592 -5.77 -35.21 3.88
N ARG A 593 -4.67 -35.02 3.13
CA ARG A 593 -4.28 -35.95 2.06
C ARG A 593 -3.82 -37.31 2.58
N GLU A 594 -3.08 -37.35 3.68
CA GLU A 594 -2.72 -38.61 4.35
C GLU A 594 -3.97 -39.39 4.76
N ALA A 595 -4.98 -38.70 5.30
CA ALA A 595 -6.25 -39.33 5.68
C ALA A 595 -7.01 -39.89 4.47
N VAL A 596 -7.07 -39.16 3.35
CA VAL A 596 -7.72 -39.62 2.11
C VAL A 596 -7.00 -40.84 1.52
N ASN A 597 -5.66 -40.77 1.40
CA ASN A 597 -4.86 -41.87 0.87
C ASN A 597 -4.92 -43.13 1.75
N GLY A 598 -4.91 -42.96 3.08
CA GLY A 598 -5.01 -44.08 4.03
C GLY A 598 -6.38 -44.76 4.04
N SER A 599 -7.46 -44.03 3.73
CA SER A 599 -8.83 -44.58 3.64
C SER A 599 -9.11 -45.37 2.35
N GLY A 600 -8.23 -45.29 1.34
CA GLY A 600 -8.35 -46.03 0.08
C GLY A 600 -7.64 -47.39 0.06
N THR A 601 -6.93 -47.74 1.13
CA THR A 601 -6.14 -48.99 1.26
C THR A 601 -6.69 -49.99 2.29
N SER A 602 -7.91 -49.75 2.81
CA SER A 602 -8.58 -50.65 3.78
C SER A 602 -9.67 -51.48 3.15
#